data_AF-A0A7Y0MCB6-F1
#
_entry.id   AF-A0A7Y0MCB6-F1
#
_cell.length_a   1.000
_cell.length_b   1.000
_cell.length_c   1.000
_cell.angle_alpha   90.00
_cell.angle_beta   90.00
_cell.angle_gamma   90.00
#
_symmetry.space_group_name_H-M   'P 1'
#
loop_
_entity.id
_entity.type
_entity.pdbx_description
1 polymer ?
#
loop_
_entity_poly.entity_id
_entity_poly.type
_entity_poly.pdbx_seq_one_letter_code
_entity_poly.pdbx_strand_id
1 'polypeptide(L)'
;MTTLPHEGPDHSHRRPEGTSDATVEALGKLSEALEVVEHARGYLYGFHRLTGRADLALGEAAELLRKAGHGELADRVEQDVVGRNVIDGRWTFQIVEDYDDNYYAAFKSVEQAARDELAEGKRHLFEAEMKEDRRSHGRAHHEARPH
;
A
#
# COMPACT_ATOMS: atom_id res chain seq x y z
N MET A 1 1.61 -45.03 -13.11
CA MET A 1 1.37 -43.57 -13.22
C MET A 1 1.75 -42.96 -11.90
N THR A 2 2.94 -42.39 -11.82
CA THR A 2 3.47 -41.76 -10.61
C THR A 2 2.75 -40.43 -10.42
N THR A 3 1.88 -40.34 -9.42
CA THR A 3 1.28 -39.09 -8.94
C THR A 3 2.39 -38.09 -8.62
N LEU A 4 2.48 -37.01 -9.40
CA LEU A 4 3.46 -35.96 -9.16
C LEU A 4 3.13 -35.27 -7.82
N PRO A 5 4.06 -35.15 -6.86
CA PRO A 5 3.73 -34.77 -5.48
C PRO A 5 3.25 -33.32 -5.26
N HIS A 6 3.12 -32.49 -6.31
CA HIS A 6 2.94 -31.04 -6.17
C HIS A 6 2.04 -30.40 -7.24
N GLU A 7 0.96 -31.07 -7.66
CA GLU A 7 -0.08 -30.40 -8.44
C GLU A 7 -0.99 -29.56 -7.53
N GLY A 8 -1.00 -28.25 -7.76
CA GLY A 8 -1.92 -27.30 -7.13
C GLY A 8 -1.30 -26.42 -6.03
N PRO A 9 -2.07 -25.42 -5.55
CA PRO A 9 -1.60 -24.43 -4.57
C PRO A 9 -1.05 -25.09 -3.31
N ASP A 10 -0.19 -24.38 -2.58
CA ASP A 10 0.26 -24.83 -1.26
C ASP A 10 -0.84 -24.72 -0.20
N HIS A 11 -0.56 -25.19 1.01
CA HIS A 11 -1.55 -25.20 2.10
C HIS A 11 -2.05 -23.80 2.49
N SER A 12 -1.21 -22.76 2.36
CA SER A 12 -1.62 -21.38 2.67
C SER A 12 -2.52 -20.77 1.61
N HIS A 13 -2.61 -21.40 0.44
CA HIS A 13 -3.38 -20.94 -0.71
C HIS A 13 -4.49 -21.93 -1.11
N ARG A 14 -4.93 -22.78 -0.17
CA ARG A 14 -6.11 -23.65 -0.32
C ARG A 14 -7.17 -23.22 0.70
N ARG A 15 -8.38 -22.93 0.21
CA ARG A 15 -9.48 -22.52 1.10
C ARG A 15 -9.77 -23.59 2.17
N PRO A 16 -10.11 -23.19 3.41
CA PRO A 16 -10.52 -24.13 4.45
C PRO A 16 -11.77 -24.93 4.06
N GLU A 17 -11.92 -26.12 4.63
CA GLU A 17 -13.10 -26.95 4.43
C GLU A 17 -14.37 -26.21 4.91
N GLY A 18 -15.45 -26.29 4.14
CA GLY A 18 -16.70 -25.57 4.43
C GLY A 18 -16.73 -24.09 4.02
N THR A 19 -15.62 -23.53 3.52
CA THR A 19 -15.60 -22.15 3.00
C THR A 19 -16.30 -22.08 1.64
N SER A 20 -17.38 -21.30 1.56
CA SER A 20 -18.17 -21.16 0.33
C SER A 20 -17.49 -20.27 -0.71
N ASP A 21 -17.88 -20.41 -1.98
CA ASP A 21 -17.40 -19.53 -3.06
C ASP A 21 -17.75 -18.06 -2.79
N ALA A 22 -18.97 -17.80 -2.29
CA ALA A 22 -19.41 -16.45 -1.94
C ALA A 22 -18.54 -15.85 -0.82
N THR A 23 -18.07 -16.67 0.13
CA THR A 23 -17.15 -16.23 1.18
C THR A 23 -15.78 -15.88 0.59
N VAL A 24 -15.24 -16.73 -0.29
CA VAL A 24 -13.95 -16.45 -0.93
C VAL A 24 -14.01 -15.21 -1.82
N GLU A 25 -15.09 -15.02 -2.58
CA GLU A 25 -15.30 -13.82 -3.38
C GLU A 25 -15.40 -12.55 -2.50
N ALA A 26 -16.15 -12.61 -1.40
CA ALA A 26 -16.28 -11.48 -0.48
C ALA A 26 -14.94 -11.10 0.18
N LEU A 27 -14.15 -12.09 0.62
CA LEU A 27 -12.81 -11.85 1.16
C LEU A 27 -11.87 -11.30 0.08
N GLY A 28 -11.91 -11.84 -1.13
CA GLY A 28 -11.16 -11.31 -2.28
C GLY A 28 -11.49 -9.84 -2.54
N LYS A 29 -12.76 -9.46 -2.50
CA LYS A 29 -13.18 -8.05 -2.63
C LYS A 29 -12.72 -7.16 -1.47
N LEU A 30 -12.69 -7.68 -0.26
CA LEU A 30 -12.17 -6.95 0.90
C LEU A 30 -10.66 -6.70 0.77
N SER A 31 -9.89 -7.71 0.36
CA SER A 31 -8.45 -7.59 0.10
C SER A 31 -8.17 -6.66 -1.09
N GLU A 32 -8.90 -6.78 -2.20
CA GLU A 32 -8.81 -5.86 -3.36
C GLU A 32 -8.99 -4.41 -2.93
N ALA A 33 -9.99 -4.13 -2.08
CA ALA A 33 -10.23 -2.78 -1.57
C ALA A 33 -9.09 -2.30 -0.65
N LEU A 34 -8.51 -3.19 0.19
CA LEU A 34 -7.34 -2.86 1.00
C LEU A 34 -6.12 -2.53 0.14
N GLU A 35 -5.87 -3.27 -0.94
CA GLU A 35 -4.76 -3.02 -1.88
C GLU A 35 -4.89 -1.63 -2.54
N VAL A 36 -6.11 -1.20 -2.91
CA VAL A 36 -6.36 0.15 -3.42
C VAL A 36 -6.00 1.22 -2.36
N VAL A 37 -6.33 0.97 -1.10
CA VAL A 37 -6.01 1.86 0.03
C VAL A 37 -4.50 1.88 0.33
N GLU A 38 -3.80 0.75 0.19
CA GLU A 38 -2.34 0.67 0.28
C GLU A 38 -1.66 1.47 -0.83
N HIS A 39 -2.21 1.44 -2.05
CA HIS A 39 -1.72 2.26 -3.15
C HIS A 39 -1.95 3.76 -2.90
N ALA A 40 -3.13 4.13 -2.39
CA ALA A 40 -3.42 5.50 -1.96
C ALA A 40 -2.47 5.98 -0.86
N ARG A 41 -2.17 5.12 0.12
CA ARG A 41 -1.16 5.36 1.16
C ARG A 41 0.21 5.62 0.54
N GLY A 42 0.59 4.86 -0.49
CA GLY A 42 1.82 5.11 -1.26
C GLY A 42 1.92 6.53 -1.81
N TYR A 43 0.82 7.11 -2.28
CA TYR A 43 0.80 8.51 -2.72
C TYR A 43 1.05 9.51 -1.60
N LEU A 44 0.61 9.25 -0.35
CA LEU A 44 0.92 10.11 0.78
C LEU A 44 2.41 10.13 1.12
N TYR A 45 3.06 8.96 1.09
CA TYR A 45 4.51 8.88 1.25
C TYR A 45 5.27 9.57 0.12
N GLY A 46 4.81 9.40 -1.12
CA GLY A 46 5.34 10.11 -2.28
C GLY A 46 5.21 11.63 -2.13
N PHE A 47 4.02 12.09 -1.74
CA PHE A 47 3.71 13.50 -1.46
C PHE A 47 4.60 14.08 -0.37
N HIS A 48 4.77 13.37 0.75
CA HIS A 48 5.66 13.75 1.85
C HIS A 48 7.10 13.94 1.37
N ARG A 49 7.65 12.94 0.66
CA ARG A 49 9.03 12.98 0.15
C ARG A 49 9.24 14.12 -0.84
N LEU A 50 8.32 14.30 -1.79
CA LEU A 50 8.44 15.32 -2.82
C LEU A 50 8.31 16.73 -2.25
N THR A 51 7.40 16.92 -1.30
CA THR A 51 7.22 18.22 -0.63
C THR A 51 8.42 18.55 0.25
N GLY A 52 8.93 17.60 1.04
CA GLY A 52 10.13 17.82 1.85
C GLY A 52 11.35 18.18 0.99
N ARG A 53 11.50 17.56 -0.18
CA ARG A 53 12.54 17.95 -1.14
C ARG A 53 12.36 19.37 -1.66
N ALA A 54 11.12 19.77 -1.96
CA ALA A 54 10.83 21.13 -2.42
C ALA A 54 11.08 22.18 -1.34
N ASP A 55 10.74 21.88 -0.07
CA ASP A 55 10.98 22.75 1.07
C ASP A 55 12.49 22.99 1.32
N LEU A 56 13.32 21.95 1.19
CA LEU A 56 14.78 22.09 1.22
C LEU A 56 15.29 23.00 0.10
N ALA A 57 14.78 22.81 -1.13
CA ALA A 57 15.14 23.65 -2.26
C ALA A 57 14.68 25.12 -2.10
N LEU A 58 13.57 25.36 -1.39
CA LEU A 58 13.13 26.72 -1.03
C LEU A 58 14.11 27.40 -0.08
N GLY A 59 14.63 26.68 0.91
CA GLY A 59 15.69 27.18 1.79
C GLY A 59 16.95 27.57 1.00
N GLU A 60 17.42 26.70 0.10
CA GLU A 60 18.55 27.01 -0.79
C GLU A 60 18.26 28.22 -1.69
N ALA A 61 17.06 28.31 -2.24
CA ALA A 61 16.66 29.44 -3.09
C ALA A 61 16.67 30.77 -2.32
N ALA A 62 16.20 30.79 -1.06
CA ALA A 62 16.24 31.97 -0.22
C ALA A 62 17.69 32.43 0.05
N GLU A 63 18.59 31.50 0.36
CA GLU A 63 20.01 31.83 0.51
C GLU A 63 20.62 32.42 -0.77
N LEU A 64 20.31 31.84 -1.93
CA LEU A 64 20.80 32.31 -3.22
C LEU A 64 20.25 33.69 -3.57
N LEU A 65 18.97 33.96 -3.30
CA LEU A 65 18.36 35.27 -3.46
C LEU A 65 19.07 36.31 -2.60
N ARG A 66 19.38 35.97 -1.34
CA ARG A 66 20.11 36.86 -0.43
C ARG A 66 21.52 37.16 -0.94
N LYS A 67 22.25 36.14 -1.39
CA LYS A 67 23.60 36.28 -2.00
C LYS A 67 23.57 37.14 -3.26
N ALA A 68 22.49 37.11 -4.02
CA ALA A 68 22.29 37.93 -5.22
C ALA A 68 21.85 39.38 -4.92
N GLY A 69 21.66 39.76 -3.64
CA GLY A 69 21.24 41.10 -3.24
C GLY A 69 19.72 41.30 -3.16
N HIS A 70 18.93 40.23 -3.29
CA HIS A 70 17.46 40.27 -3.20
C HIS A 70 16.97 39.89 -1.80
N GLY A 71 17.45 40.62 -0.78
CA GLY A 71 17.18 40.32 0.64
C GLY A 71 15.70 40.28 1.00
N GLU A 72 14.91 41.27 0.56
CA GLU A 72 13.47 41.33 0.86
C GLU A 72 12.70 40.12 0.29
N LEU A 73 13.10 39.63 -0.89
CA LEU A 73 12.47 38.45 -1.48
C LEU A 73 12.90 37.17 -0.76
N ALA A 74 14.16 37.07 -0.36
CA ALA A 74 14.66 35.96 0.47
C ALA A 74 13.90 35.89 1.80
N ASP A 75 13.76 37.02 2.50
CA ASP A 75 13.01 37.12 3.76
C ASP A 75 11.56 36.66 3.57
N ARG A 76 10.92 37.07 2.46
CA ARG A 76 9.55 36.66 2.16
C ARG A 76 9.43 35.15 1.91
N VAL A 77 10.35 34.55 1.17
CA VAL A 77 10.34 33.08 0.93
C VAL A 77 10.49 32.33 2.26
N GLU A 78 11.43 32.75 3.11
CA GLU A 78 11.66 32.16 4.43
C GLU A 78 10.45 32.31 5.35
N GLN A 79 9.83 33.49 5.40
CA GLN A 79 8.72 33.78 6.31
C GLN A 79 7.39 33.20 5.85
N ASP A 80 7.11 33.24 4.55
CA ASP A 80 5.78 32.91 4.02
C ASP A 80 5.63 31.44 3.64
N VAL A 81 6.73 30.73 3.34
CA VAL A 81 6.67 29.40 2.69
C VAL A 81 7.55 28.35 3.36
N VAL A 82 8.80 28.64 3.71
CA VAL A 82 9.71 27.63 4.30
C VAL A 82 9.13 27.09 5.60
N GLY A 83 9.00 25.77 5.71
CA GLY A 83 8.45 25.09 6.88
C GLY A 83 6.95 25.34 7.13
N ARG A 84 6.24 26.01 6.21
CA ARG A 84 4.81 26.27 6.34
C ARG A 84 4.01 24.98 6.17
N ASN A 85 3.09 24.70 7.10
CA ASN A 85 2.15 23.58 6.98
C ASN A 85 1.44 23.55 5.60
N VAL A 86 1.44 22.37 4.95
CA VAL A 86 0.87 22.20 3.60
C VAL A 86 -0.66 22.27 3.57
N ILE A 87 -1.28 21.94 4.71
CA ILE A 87 -2.71 22.10 4.98
C ILE A 87 -2.87 22.63 6.41
N ASP A 88 -4.09 23.02 6.78
CA ASP A 88 -4.33 23.59 8.11
C ASP A 88 -3.85 22.68 9.25
N GLY A 89 -2.97 23.22 10.09
CA GLY A 89 -2.40 22.54 11.25
C GLY A 89 -1.44 21.38 10.97
N ARG A 90 -1.10 21.04 9.71
CA ARG A 90 -0.30 19.84 9.41
C ARG A 90 0.78 20.02 8.36
N TRP A 91 1.97 19.57 8.71
CA TRP A 91 3.01 19.23 7.76
C TRP A 91 2.79 17.83 7.19
N THR A 92 3.54 17.48 6.16
CA THR A 92 3.28 16.28 5.36
C THR A 92 3.44 14.96 6.13
N PHE A 93 4.37 14.86 7.09
CA PHE A 93 4.50 13.64 7.89
C PHE A 93 3.30 13.43 8.82
N GLN A 94 2.72 14.51 9.35
CA GLN A 94 1.54 14.42 10.21
C GLN A 94 0.31 13.96 9.43
N ILE A 95 0.23 14.29 8.13
CA ILE A 95 -0.82 13.76 7.25
C ILE A 95 -0.65 12.25 7.06
N VAL A 96 0.60 11.78 6.89
CA VAL A 96 0.90 10.35 6.78
C VAL A 96 0.54 9.61 8.07
N GLU A 97 0.99 10.13 9.22
CA GLU A 97 0.69 9.56 10.54
C GLU A 97 -0.82 9.51 10.80
N ASP A 98 -1.54 10.61 10.58
CA ASP A 98 -2.99 10.64 10.78
C ASP A 98 -3.74 9.67 9.85
N TYR A 99 -3.29 9.48 8.62
CA TYR A 99 -3.90 8.50 7.73
C TYR A 99 -3.63 7.06 8.19
N ASP A 100 -2.40 6.78 8.61
CA ASP A 100 -1.94 5.48 9.06
C ASP A 100 -2.64 5.05 10.34
N ASP A 101 -2.65 5.91 11.35
CA ASP A 101 -3.18 5.61 12.69
C ASP A 101 -4.71 5.56 12.74
N ASN A 102 -5.39 6.20 11.77
CA ASN A 102 -6.84 6.23 11.71
C ASN A 102 -7.38 5.30 10.62
N TYR A 103 -7.56 5.80 9.40
CA TYR A 103 -8.31 5.10 8.37
C TYR A 103 -7.65 3.77 7.96
N TYR A 104 -6.32 3.78 7.76
CA TYR A 104 -5.59 2.60 7.30
C TYR A 104 -5.53 1.51 8.38
N ALA A 105 -5.18 1.85 9.62
CA ALA A 105 -5.16 0.90 10.73
C ALA A 105 -6.53 0.24 10.95
N ALA A 106 -7.62 1.01 10.91
CA ALA A 106 -8.97 0.49 11.05
C ALA A 106 -9.33 -0.48 9.92
N PHE A 107 -9.08 -0.11 8.65
CA PHE A 107 -9.34 -0.99 7.51
C PHE A 107 -8.55 -2.29 7.65
N LYS A 108 -7.23 -2.20 7.84
CA LYS A 108 -6.35 -3.37 7.95
C LYS A 108 -6.77 -4.32 9.06
N SER A 109 -7.24 -3.78 10.20
CA SER A 109 -7.76 -4.59 11.30
C SER A 109 -9.04 -5.35 10.91
N VAL A 110 -9.95 -4.73 10.15
CA VAL A 110 -11.20 -5.37 9.71
C VAL A 110 -10.92 -6.47 8.67
N GLU A 111 -10.03 -6.21 7.70
CA GLU A 111 -9.61 -7.22 6.72
C GLU A 111 -8.99 -8.43 7.43
N GLN A 112 -8.04 -8.18 8.34
CA GLN A 112 -7.36 -9.25 9.07
C GLN A 112 -8.34 -10.08 9.88
N ALA A 113 -9.26 -9.44 10.62
CA ALA A 113 -10.25 -10.14 11.42
C ALA A 113 -11.18 -11.02 10.56
N ALA A 114 -11.69 -10.49 9.45
CA ALA A 114 -12.54 -11.24 8.53
C ALA A 114 -11.81 -12.46 7.93
N ARG A 115 -10.54 -12.28 7.54
CA ARG A 115 -9.71 -13.36 6.99
C ARG A 115 -9.34 -14.40 8.06
N ASP A 116 -9.06 -13.99 9.29
CA ASP A 116 -8.76 -14.91 10.38
C ASP A 116 -9.98 -15.77 10.74
N GLU A 117 -11.17 -15.16 10.81
CA GLU A 117 -12.42 -15.85 11.15
C GLU A 117 -12.90 -16.79 10.03
N LEU A 118 -12.84 -16.34 8.78
CA LEU A 118 -13.51 -17.02 7.66
C LEU A 118 -12.55 -17.84 6.78
N ALA A 119 -11.24 -17.64 6.91
CA ALA A 119 -10.23 -18.25 6.05
C ALA A 119 -8.99 -18.77 6.80
N GLU A 120 -9.05 -18.93 8.12
CA GLU A 120 -7.91 -19.39 8.96
C GLU A 120 -6.66 -18.51 8.78
N GLY A 121 -6.86 -17.22 8.47
CA GLY A 121 -5.77 -16.27 8.22
C GLY A 121 -5.10 -16.40 6.84
N LYS A 122 -5.56 -17.32 5.98
CA LYS A 122 -4.99 -17.56 4.64
C LYS A 122 -5.23 -16.38 3.70
N ARG A 123 -4.15 -15.91 3.06
CA ARG A 123 -4.18 -14.75 2.15
C ARG A 123 -4.37 -15.21 0.70
N HIS A 124 -4.94 -14.32 -0.11
CA HIS A 124 -5.04 -14.47 -1.57
C HIS A 124 -5.72 -15.76 -2.04
N LEU A 125 -6.75 -16.25 -1.32
CA LEU A 125 -7.47 -17.48 -1.70
C LEU A 125 -8.17 -17.32 -3.05
N PHE A 126 -8.83 -16.18 -3.26
CA PHE A 126 -9.52 -15.87 -4.51
C PHE A 126 -8.56 -15.86 -5.70
N GLU A 127 -7.41 -15.19 -5.57
CA GLU A 127 -6.38 -15.12 -6.61
C GLU A 127 -5.71 -16.48 -6.83
N ALA A 128 -5.49 -17.26 -5.78
CA ALA A 128 -4.89 -18.59 -5.87
C ALA A 128 -5.77 -19.56 -6.67
N GLU A 129 -7.08 -19.54 -6.43
CA GLU A 129 -8.05 -20.36 -7.17
C GLU A 129 -8.17 -19.88 -8.61
N MET A 130 -8.27 -18.57 -8.81
CA MET A 130 -8.28 -17.97 -10.14
C MET A 130 -7.01 -18.31 -10.93
N LYS A 131 -5.85 -18.35 -10.27
CA LYS A 131 -4.59 -18.78 -10.88
C LYS A 131 -4.65 -20.25 -11.25
N GLU A 132 -5.05 -21.14 -10.32
CA GLU A 132 -5.10 -22.58 -10.56
C GLU A 132 -6.04 -22.94 -11.72
N ASP A 133 -7.22 -22.33 -11.77
CA ASP A 133 -8.21 -22.53 -12.84
C ASP A 133 -7.67 -22.12 -14.22
N ARG A 134 -6.81 -21.09 -14.28
CA ARG A 134 -6.22 -20.59 -15.53
C ARG A 134 -4.89 -21.25 -15.89
N ARG A 135 -4.30 -22.01 -14.97
CA ARG A 135 -2.96 -22.56 -15.11
C ARG A 135 -2.93 -23.67 -16.16
N SER A 136 -1.85 -23.75 -16.92
CA SER A 136 -1.60 -24.87 -17.83
C SER A 136 -0.71 -25.90 -17.15
N HIS A 137 -1.29 -27.04 -16.76
CA HIS A 137 -0.58 -28.09 -16.02
C HIS A 137 0.56 -28.68 -16.86
N GLY A 138 1.70 -28.95 -16.21
CA GLY A 138 2.89 -29.54 -16.82
C GLY A 138 3.70 -28.61 -17.73
N ARG A 139 3.35 -27.32 -17.87
CA ARG A 139 4.16 -26.34 -18.61
C ARG A 139 5.13 -25.62 -17.70
N ALA A 140 6.36 -25.45 -18.18
CA ALA A 140 7.36 -24.61 -17.53
C ALA A 140 6.85 -23.16 -17.39
N HIS A 141 7.11 -22.52 -16.25
CA HIS A 141 6.61 -21.19 -15.86
C HIS A 141 5.11 -21.12 -15.54
N HIS A 142 4.41 -22.26 -15.50
CA HIS A 142 3.01 -22.39 -15.07
C HIS A 142 2.91 -23.30 -13.83
N GLU A 143 3.91 -23.25 -12.96
CA GLU A 143 3.93 -24.00 -11.72
C GLU A 143 2.96 -23.39 -10.71
N ALA A 144 2.31 -24.25 -9.92
CA ALA A 144 1.36 -23.82 -8.90
C ALA A 144 2.05 -23.05 -7.76
N ARG A 145 3.33 -23.33 -7.51
CA ARG A 145 4.12 -22.84 -6.37
C ARG A 145 5.45 -22.25 -6.84
N PRO A 146 6.02 -21.27 -6.11
CA PRO A 146 7.38 -20.81 -6.34
C PRO A 146 8.41 -21.93 -6.09
N HIS A 147 9.57 -21.82 -6.73
CA HIS A 147 10.71 -22.72 -6.54
C HIS A 147 11.52 -22.37 -5.29
#